data_AF-A0A3M1ASH7-F1
#
_entry.id   AF-A0A3M1ASH7-F1
#
_cell.length_a   1.000
_cell.length_b   1.000
_cell.length_c   1.000
_cell.angle_alpha   90.00
_cell.angle_beta   90.00
_cell.angle_gamma   90.00
#
_symmetry.space_group_name_H-M   'P 1'
#
loop_
_entity.id
_entity.type
_entity.pdbx_description
1 polymer ?
#
loop_
_entity_poly.entity_id
_entity_poly.type
_entity_poly.pdbx_seq_one_letter_code
_entity_poly.pdbx_strand_id
1 'polypeptide(L)'
;MIENDYTVYLKFASGPIVKIYNEPDEPEFDRDLVMWKMVHTCVIPIDIFHMMKNDKVEKIRIVYNDYKSTIVLSEEQQQALQDAVHCVEKRLSAQLPGQVIKP
;
A
#
# COMPACT_ATOMS: atom_id res chain seq x y z
N MET A 1 11.81 13.44 -7.29
CA MET A 1 12.65 12.23 -7.25
C MET A 1 12.38 11.58 -5.91
N ILE A 2 12.11 10.28 -5.86
CA ILE A 2 11.82 9.60 -4.61
C ILE A 2 13.14 8.88 -4.20
N GLU A 3 13.96 9.52 -3.35
CA GLU A 3 15.11 8.95 -2.63
C GLU A 3 14.75 7.85 -1.59
N ASN A 4 15.78 7.17 -1.07
CA ASN A 4 15.64 6.10 -0.08
C ASN A 4 15.13 6.68 1.26
N ASP A 5 14.39 5.87 2.05
CA ASP A 5 13.84 6.17 3.40
C ASP A 5 12.51 6.94 3.53
N TYR A 6 11.73 7.14 2.46
CA TYR A 6 10.43 7.78 2.70
C TYR A 6 9.46 6.93 3.47
N THR A 7 8.86 7.62 4.44
CA THR A 7 7.84 7.02 5.25
C THR A 7 6.47 7.29 4.62
N VAL A 8 5.82 6.21 4.20
CA VAL A 8 4.43 6.24 3.78
C VAL A 8 3.54 5.91 4.98
N TYR A 9 2.49 6.69 5.16
CA TYR A 9 1.49 6.50 6.20
C TYR A 9 0.12 6.28 5.58
N LEU A 10 -0.63 5.32 6.12
CA LEU A 10 -2.03 5.08 5.80
C LEU A 10 -2.87 5.56 6.98
N LYS A 11 -3.84 6.43 6.71
CA LYS A 11 -4.88 6.81 7.67
C LYS A 11 -6.14 6.02 7.34
N PHE A 12 -6.62 5.25 8.30
CA PHE A 12 -7.86 4.50 8.20
C PHE A 12 -9.08 5.35 8.60
N ALA A 13 -10.25 5.00 8.07
CA ALA A 13 -11.50 5.69 8.33
C ALA A 13 -11.92 5.58 9.81
N SER A 14 -11.60 4.48 10.50
CA SER A 14 -11.81 4.37 11.95
C SER A 14 -10.90 5.27 12.79
N GLY A 15 -9.88 5.89 12.19
CA GLY A 15 -8.95 6.81 12.86
C GLY A 15 -7.47 6.39 12.98
N PRO A 16 -7.09 5.09 13.04
CA PRO A 16 -5.71 4.66 13.12
C PRO A 16 -4.84 5.20 11.98
N ILE A 17 -3.59 5.52 12.30
CA ILE A 17 -2.57 5.87 11.33
C ILE A 17 -1.43 4.87 11.47
N VAL A 18 -1.10 4.18 10.39
CA VAL A 18 -0.03 3.19 10.36
C VAL A 18 1.07 3.62 9.40
N LYS A 19 2.31 3.31 9.77
CA LYS A 19 3.48 3.48 8.90
C LYS A 19 3.68 2.19 8.10
N ILE A 20 3.87 2.31 6.79
CA ILE A 20 4.27 1.19 5.93
C ILE A 20 5.71 1.40 5.47
N TYR A 21 6.41 0.30 5.22
CA TYR A 21 7.79 0.31 4.80
C TYR A 21 7.87 0.45 3.29
N ASN A 22 8.69 1.39 2.82
CA ASN A 22 8.88 1.63 1.40
C ASN A 22 10.32 1.26 1.04
N GLU A 23 10.48 0.22 0.23
CA GLU A 23 11.78 -0.16 -0.31
C GLU A 23 11.90 0.43 -1.72
N PRO A 24 12.97 1.17 -2.01
CA PRO A 24 13.29 1.62 -3.36
C PRO A 24 13.68 0.40 -4.23
N ASP A 25 13.05 0.25 -5.39
CA ASP A 25 13.47 -0.77 -6.35
C ASP A 25 14.67 -0.29 -7.17
N GLU A 26 15.41 -1.22 -7.78
CA GLU A 26 16.51 -0.87 -8.67
C GLU A 26 16.00 0.01 -9.84
N PRO A 27 16.68 1.12 -10.17
CA PRO A 27 16.28 1.97 -11.28
C PRO A 27 16.30 1.17 -12.59
N GLU A 28 15.18 1.15 -13.32
CA GLU A 28 15.13 0.56 -14.66
C GLU A 28 15.11 1.66 -15.72
N PHE A 29 15.95 1.52 -16.76
CA PHE A 29 15.92 2.46 -17.89
C PHE A 29 14.76 2.12 -18.83
N ASP A 30 13.74 2.97 -18.83
CA ASP A 30 12.59 2.86 -19.72
C ASP A 30 12.97 3.45 -21.09
N ARG A 31 13.07 2.59 -22.11
CA ARG A 31 13.48 2.97 -23.47
C ARG A 31 12.40 3.72 -24.22
N ASP A 32 11.13 3.53 -23.86
CA ASP A 32 10.00 4.17 -24.54
C ASP A 32 9.87 5.62 -24.08
N LEU A 33 10.15 5.88 -22.80
CA LEU A 33 10.18 7.23 -22.22
C LEU A 33 11.56 7.89 -22.27
N VAL A 34 12.61 7.13 -22.64
CA VAL A 34 14.02 7.56 -22.66
C VAL A 34 14.42 8.16 -21.30
N MET A 35 13.99 7.53 -20.20
CA MET A 35 14.27 7.99 -18.84
C MET A 35 14.42 6.83 -17.84
N TRP A 36 15.15 7.07 -16.75
CA TRP A 36 15.21 6.14 -15.63
C TRP A 36 13.90 6.17 -14.85
N LYS A 37 13.22 5.03 -14.81
CA LYS A 37 12.02 4.81 -14.03
C LYS A 37 12.42 4.32 -12.64
N MET A 38 12.10 5.13 -11.64
CA MET A 38 12.26 4.77 -10.24
C MET A 38 10.94 4.19 -9.76
N VAL A 39 10.92 2.92 -9.37
CA VAL A 39 9.77 2.25 -8.79
C VAL A 39 10.00 2.08 -7.29
N HIS A 40 8.92 2.15 -6.52
CA HIS A 40 8.96 2.02 -5.07
C HIS A 40 7.99 0.93 -4.68
N THR A 41 8.50 -0.08 -3.97
CA THR A 41 7.70 -1.19 -3.46
C THR A 41 7.37 -0.94 -1.99
N CYS A 42 6.09 -0.71 -1.72
CA CYS A 42 5.58 -0.62 -0.36
C CYS A 42 5.27 -2.02 0.18
N VAL A 43 6.03 -2.45 1.18
CA VAL A 43 5.78 -3.71 1.89
C VAL A 43 4.67 -3.48 2.91
N ILE A 44 3.62 -4.31 2.82
CA ILE A 44 2.47 -4.28 3.74
C ILE A 44 2.59 -5.44 4.74
N PRO A 45 2.85 -5.14 6.03
CA PRO A 45 2.77 -6.10 7.13
C PRO A 45 1.40 -6.80 7.20
N ILE A 46 1.37 -8.06 7.67
CA ILE A 46 0.14 -8.89 7.71
C ILE A 46 -0.96 -8.29 8.59
N ASP A 47 -0.59 -7.68 9.72
CA ASP A 47 -1.50 -6.95 10.59
C ASP A 47 -2.16 -5.77 9.86
N ILE A 48 -1.36 -4.97 9.14
CA ILE A 48 -1.86 -3.86 8.32
C ILE A 48 -2.73 -4.39 7.17
N PHE A 49 -2.36 -5.51 6.55
CA PHE A 49 -3.19 -6.15 5.53
C PHE A 49 -4.58 -6.52 6.06
N HIS A 50 -4.66 -7.10 7.27
CA HIS A 50 -5.94 -7.39 7.92
C HIS A 50 -6.72 -6.11 8.29
N MET A 51 -6.05 -5.02 8.63
CA MET A 51 -6.72 -3.73 8.82
C MET A 51 -7.30 -3.22 7.50
N MET A 52 -6.53 -3.22 6.41
CA MET A 52 -6.97 -2.80 5.07
C MET A 52 -8.12 -3.64 4.51
N LYS A 53 -8.25 -4.88 4.98
CA LYS A 53 -9.40 -5.71 4.69
C LYS A 53 -10.67 -5.20 5.37
N ASN A 54 -10.59 -4.89 6.66
CA ASN A 54 -11.77 -4.64 7.49
C ASN A 54 -12.12 -3.15 7.59
N ASP A 55 -11.19 -2.26 7.23
CA ASP A 55 -11.35 -0.82 7.34
C ASP A 55 -10.79 -0.11 6.10
N LYS A 56 -11.45 0.97 5.71
CA LYS A 56 -11.11 1.75 4.53
C LYS A 56 -9.94 2.68 4.82
N VAL A 57 -9.04 2.81 3.87
CA VAL A 57 -7.97 3.82 3.93
C VAL A 57 -8.55 5.13 3.42
N GLU A 58 -8.64 6.15 4.27
CA GLU A 58 -9.15 7.48 3.92
C GLU A 58 -8.08 8.33 3.23
N LYS A 59 -6.83 8.26 3.75
CA LYS A 59 -5.72 9.10 3.26
C LYS A 59 -4.43 8.33 3.23
N ILE A 60 -3.60 8.67 2.24
CA ILE A 60 -2.23 8.20 2.12
C ILE A 60 -1.34 9.43 2.24
N ARG A 61 -0.39 9.41 3.17
CA ARG A 61 0.59 10.49 3.34
C ARG A 61 1.97 9.98 3.03
N ILE A 62 2.64 10.67 2.12
CA ILE A 62 4.03 10.43 1.75
C ILE A 62 4.84 11.58 2.33
N VAL A 63 5.78 11.26 3.21
CA VAL A 63 6.69 12.25 3.81
C VAL A 63 7.99 12.22 3.02
N TYR A 64 8.23 13.27 2.24
CA TYR A 64 9.50 13.53 1.58
C TYR A 64 10.43 14.31 2.52
N ASN A 65 11.70 14.44 2.14
CA ASN A 65 12.71 15.15 2.92
C ASN A 65 12.30 16.62 3.16
N ASP A 66 11.83 17.30 2.12
CA ASP A 66 11.54 18.74 2.17
C ASP A 66 10.04 19.08 2.24
N TYR A 67 9.16 18.13 1.92
CA TYR A 67 7.72 18.38 1.89
C TYR A 67 6.89 17.13 2.18
N LYS A 68 5.59 17.32 2.41
CA LYS A 68 4.64 16.23 2.69
C LYS A 68 3.54 16.27 1.64
N SER A 69 3.30 15.15 0.98
CA SER A 69 2.14 14.97 0.11
C SER A 69 1.08 14.15 0.84
N THR A 70 -0.17 14.61 0.79
CA THR A 70 -1.31 13.86 1.32
C THR A 70 -2.31 13.64 0.20
N ILE A 71 -2.53 12.39 -0.14
CA ILE A 71 -3.54 11.94 -1.09
C ILE A 71 -4.79 11.64 -0.26
N VAL A 72 -5.88 12.34 -0.55
CA VAL A 72 -7.19 12.06 0.04
C VAL A 72 -7.96 11.21 -0.95
N LEU A 73 -8.39 10.02 -0.53
CA LEU A 73 -9.08 9.08 -1.40
C LEU A 73 -10.58 9.39 -1.40
N SER A 74 -11.19 9.44 -2.59
CA SER A 74 -12.65 9.50 -2.73
C SER A 74 -13.29 8.20 -2.23
N GLU A 75 -14.56 8.22 -1.82
CA GLU A 75 -15.32 7.03 -1.42
C GLU A 75 -15.15 5.85 -2.40
N GLU A 76 -15.19 6.14 -3.70
CA GLU A 76 -14.98 5.15 -4.77
C GLU A 76 -13.56 4.57 -4.74
N GLN A 77 -12.53 5.41 -4.59
CA GLN A 77 -11.13 4.95 -4.49
C GLN A 77 -10.88 4.14 -3.20
N GLN A 78 -11.51 4.54 -2.09
CA GLN A 78 -11.42 3.81 -0.83
C GLN A 78 -12.02 2.40 -0.99
N GLN A 79 -13.18 2.30 -1.62
CA GLN A 79 -13.83 1.02 -1.89
C GLN A 79 -13.00 0.17 -2.87
N ALA A 80 -12.54 0.75 -3.97
CA ALA A 80 -11.73 0.04 -4.97
C ALA A 80 -10.44 -0.53 -4.37
N LEU A 81 -9.80 0.21 -3.45
CA LEU A 81 -8.63 -0.26 -2.73
C LEU A 81 -8.96 -1.45 -1.81
N GLN A 82 -10.06 -1.36 -1.06
CA GLN A 82 -10.52 -2.45 -0.19
C GLN A 82 -10.89 -3.70 -0.99
N ASP A 83 -11.56 -3.53 -2.14
CA ASP A 83 -11.92 -4.62 -3.05
C ASP A 83 -10.68 -5.30 -3.62
N ALA A 84 -9.63 -4.54 -3.95
CA ALA A 84 -8.35 -5.08 -4.38
C ALA A 84 -7.69 -5.94 -3.29
N VAL A 85 -7.72 -5.49 -2.03
CA VAL A 85 -7.22 -6.28 -0.89
C VAL A 85 -8.00 -7.58 -0.72
N HIS A 86 -9.33 -7.53 -0.81
CA HIS A 86 -10.17 -8.73 -0.79
C HIS A 86 -9.91 -9.67 -1.96
N CYS A 87 -9.59 -9.14 -3.15
CA CYS A 87 -9.21 -9.95 -4.30
C CYS A 87 -7.94 -10.76 -4.03
N VAL A 88 -6.91 -10.13 -3.45
CA VAL A 88 -5.66 -10.78 -3.03
C VAL A 88 -5.93 -11.86 -1.98
N GLU A 89 -6.74 -11.56 -0.95
CA GLU A 89 -7.12 -12.54 0.08
C GLU A 89 -7.80 -13.77 -0.50
N LYS A 90 -8.78 -13.58 -1.40
CA LYS A 90 -9.46 -14.70 -2.06
C LYS A 90 -8.49 -15.56 -2.84
N ARG A 91 -7.53 -14.95 -3.53
CA ARG A 91 -6.50 -15.67 -4.30
C ARG A 91 -5.58 -16.47 -3.38
N LEU A 92 -5.09 -15.88 -2.29
CA LEU A 92 -4.25 -16.55 -1.30
C LEU A 92 -4.99 -17.71 -0.63
N SER A 93 -6.26 -17.50 -0.25
CA SER A 93 -7.08 -18.53 0.38
C SER A 93 -7.34 -19.72 -0.56
N ALA A 94 -7.53 -19.46 -1.86
CA ALA A 94 -7.69 -20.52 -2.86
C ALA A 94 -6.40 -21.33 -3.12
N GLN A 95 -5.22 -20.72 -2.86
CA GLN A 95 -3.93 -21.39 -2.98
C GLN A 95 -3.53 -22.18 -1.72
N LEU A 96 -4.21 -21.94 -0.60
CA LEU A 96 -3.98 -22.62 0.68
C LEU A 96 -5.18 -23.52 1.07
N PRO A 97 -5.51 -24.57 0.31
CA PRO A 97 -6.55 -25.52 0.71
C PRO A 97 -6.04 -26.34 1.92
N GLY A 98 -6.28 -25.88 3.15
CA GLY A 98 -6.04 -26.73 4.33
C GLY A 98 -5.79 -26.07 5.68
N GLN A 99 -5.61 -24.76 5.81
CA GLN A 99 -5.44 -24.15 7.14
C GLN A 99 -6.64 -23.28 7.50
N VAL A 100 -7.68 -23.96 7.98
CA VAL A 100 -8.60 -23.37 8.96
C VAL A 100 -7.76 -23.03 10.19
N ILE A 101 -7.29 -21.79 10.28
CA ILE A 101 -6.83 -21.27 11.55
C ILE A 101 -8.09 -21.11 12.40
N LYS A 102 -8.24 -22.05 13.34
CA LYS A 102 -9.26 -22.07 14.39
C LYS A 102 -8.49 -21.93 15.72
N PRO A 103 -9.00 -21.22 16.74
CA PRO A 103 -9.95 -20.11 16.77
C PRO A 103 -9.28 -18.74 16.96
#